data_AF-A0AAV6YX37-F1
#
_entry.id   AF-A0AAV6YX37-F1
#
_cell.length_a   1.000
_cell.length_b   1.000
_cell.length_c   1.000
_cell.angle_alpha   90.00
_cell.angle_beta   90.00
_cell.angle_gamma   90.00
#
_symmetry.space_group_name_H-M   'P 1'
#
loop_
_entity.id
_entity.type
_entity.pdbx_description
1 polymer ?
#
loop_
_entity_poly.entity_id
_entity_poly.type
_entity_poly.pdbx_seq_one_letter_code
_entity_poly.pdbx_strand_id
1 'polypeptide(L)'
;ALVNQVVATVISQFNKDLPNGIALCGVFTRDYRTDALNSQVLVTVPQCLEILLLCPHRQEWVKRIKYVIFDEVHCLGGEIGAETWDHILSMIRCPFLALSATISNPEHLTAWLQSVKRYWQLNDEREMRDEAELTQKRTKKKPGKTERRSYNVRLVQYDKRYNDLEKYICSVNDSDFTFEHYHPCASMTIDHV
;
A
#
# COMPACT_ATOMS: atom_id res chain seq x y z
N ALA A 1 -10.04 5.30 -12.79
CA ALA A 1 -9.55 6.70 -12.75
C ALA A 1 -8.32 6.85 -11.85
N LEU A 2 -8.39 6.55 -10.55
CA LEU A 2 -7.27 6.71 -9.61
C LEU A 2 -6.00 5.95 -10.02
N VAL A 3 -6.13 4.70 -10.48
CA VAL A 3 -5.00 3.90 -10.99
C VAL A 3 -4.18 4.66 -12.04
N ASN A 4 -4.85 5.31 -13.00
CA ASN A 4 -4.15 6.03 -14.08
C ASN A 4 -3.40 7.25 -13.55
N GLN A 5 -3.96 7.94 -12.54
CA GLN A 5 -3.30 9.07 -11.88
C GLN A 5 -2.04 8.60 -11.14
N VAL A 6 -2.12 7.51 -10.39
CA VAL A 6 -0.96 6.93 -9.68
C VAL A 6 0.12 6.51 -10.68
N VAL A 7 -0.26 5.87 -11.78
CA VAL A 7 0.67 5.46 -12.85
C VAL A 7 1.38 6.66 -13.46
N ALA A 8 0.64 7.71 -13.81
CA ALA A 8 1.22 8.94 -14.35
C ALA A 8 2.22 9.57 -13.35
N THR A 9 1.86 9.61 -12.07
CA THR A 9 2.74 10.10 -11.00
C THR A 9 4.02 9.27 -10.92
N VAL A 10 3.95 7.94 -10.88
CA VAL A 10 5.12 7.06 -10.82
C VAL A 10 6.04 7.29 -12.03
N ILE A 11 5.48 7.33 -13.23
CA ILE A 11 6.27 7.53 -14.46
C ILE A 11 6.90 8.93 -14.49
N SER A 12 6.21 9.95 -13.96
CA SER A 12 6.75 11.32 -13.92
C SER A 12 7.85 11.52 -12.88
N GLN A 13 7.77 10.82 -11.75
CA GLN A 13 8.68 11.02 -10.61
C GLN A 13 9.93 10.15 -10.71
N PHE A 14 9.83 8.97 -11.32
CA PHE A 14 10.92 8.01 -11.36
C PHE A 14 11.44 7.84 -12.79
N ASN A 15 12.75 8.03 -12.97
CA ASN A 15 13.45 7.68 -14.19
C ASN A 15 14.56 6.67 -13.85
N LYS A 16 14.51 5.49 -14.45
CA LYS A 16 15.45 4.39 -14.19
C LYS A 16 15.76 3.64 -15.47
N ASP A 17 17.04 3.36 -15.67
CA ASP A 17 17.49 2.39 -16.68
C ASP A 17 17.21 0.98 -16.17
N LEU A 18 16.25 0.31 -16.79
CA LEU A 18 15.84 -1.05 -16.44
C LEU A 18 16.36 -2.05 -17.47
N PRO A 19 16.65 -3.30 -17.05
CA PRO A 19 16.99 -4.37 -17.99
C PRO A 19 15.91 -4.57 -19.05
N ASN A 20 16.33 -5.02 -20.23
CA ASN A 20 15.43 -5.28 -21.35
C ASN A 20 14.26 -6.20 -20.93
N GLY A 21 13.04 -5.77 -21.25
CA GLY A 21 11.81 -6.52 -20.94
C GLY A 21 11.23 -6.28 -19.54
N ILE A 22 11.79 -5.38 -18.75
CA ILE A 22 11.21 -4.93 -17.46
C ILE A 22 10.73 -3.49 -17.60
N ALA A 23 9.43 -3.27 -17.41
CA ALA A 23 8.84 -1.95 -17.35
C ALA A 23 9.03 -1.31 -15.97
N LEU A 24 9.09 0.02 -15.92
CA LEU A 24 9.12 0.75 -14.65
C LEU A 24 7.81 0.55 -13.88
N CYS A 25 6.69 0.81 -14.55
CA CYS A 25 5.36 0.75 -13.98
C CYS A 25 4.47 -0.14 -14.86
N GLY A 26 3.83 -1.12 -14.23
CA GLY A 26 2.81 -1.97 -14.83
C GLY A 26 1.46 -1.72 -14.19
N VAL A 27 0.40 -2.12 -14.88
CA VAL A 27 -0.98 -1.96 -14.43
C VAL A 27 -1.74 -3.27 -14.55
N PHE A 28 -2.53 -3.58 -13.53
CA PHE A 28 -3.55 -4.61 -13.62
C PHE A 28 -4.86 -4.14 -13.00
N THR A 29 -5.87 -4.01 -13.85
CA THR A 29 -7.24 -3.71 -13.44
C THR A 29 -8.20 -4.69 -14.11
N ARG A 30 -9.48 -4.57 -13.79
CA ARG A 30 -10.54 -5.30 -14.49
C ARG A 30 -10.58 -4.96 -15.98
N ASP A 31 -10.34 -3.69 -16.32
CA ASP A 31 -10.58 -3.17 -17.67
C ASP A 31 -9.39 -3.40 -18.59
N TYR A 32 -8.17 -3.34 -18.05
CA TYR A 32 -6.96 -3.53 -18.83
C TYR A 32 -5.76 -3.99 -18.00
N ARG A 33 -4.76 -4.51 -18.72
CA ARG A 33 -3.52 -5.01 -18.16
C ARG A 33 -2.34 -4.67 -19.07
N THR A 34 -1.29 -4.10 -18.49
CA THR A 34 -0.06 -3.71 -19.18
C THR A 34 1.14 -4.02 -18.28
N ASP A 35 2.12 -4.78 -18.77
CA ASP A 35 3.36 -5.14 -18.06
C ASP A 35 3.20 -5.69 -16.62
N ALA A 36 2.03 -6.20 -16.25
CA ALA A 36 1.69 -6.45 -14.84
C ALA A 36 2.58 -7.46 -14.10
N LEU A 37 3.24 -8.38 -14.84
CA LEU A 37 4.17 -9.34 -14.25
C LEU A 37 5.63 -9.01 -14.51
N ASN A 38 5.89 -8.08 -15.42
CA ASN A 38 7.21 -7.71 -15.90
C ASN A 38 7.47 -6.23 -15.61
N SER A 39 7.04 -5.77 -14.44
CA SER A 39 7.28 -4.40 -13.98
C SER A 39 7.97 -4.37 -12.61
N GLN A 40 8.66 -3.27 -12.34
CA GLN A 40 9.24 -3.01 -11.01
C GLN A 40 8.17 -2.54 -10.01
N VAL A 41 7.26 -1.66 -10.46
CA VAL A 41 6.09 -1.22 -9.70
C VAL A 41 4.84 -1.75 -10.40
N LEU A 42 3.93 -2.36 -9.65
CA LEU A 42 2.61 -2.74 -10.15
C LEU A 42 1.57 -1.88 -9.45
N VAL A 43 0.81 -1.11 -10.22
CA VAL A 43 -0.39 -0.41 -9.74
C VAL A 43 -1.60 -1.28 -10.08
N THR A 44 -2.36 -1.65 -9.06
CA THR A 44 -3.49 -2.58 -9.20
C THR A 44 -4.61 -2.24 -8.23
N VAL A 45 -5.79 -2.79 -8.47
CA VAL A 45 -6.91 -2.75 -7.52
C VAL A 45 -6.89 -3.97 -6.59
N PRO A 46 -7.51 -3.90 -5.39
CA PRO A 46 -7.50 -4.98 -4.40
C PRO A 46 -7.90 -6.35 -4.98
N GLN A 47 -8.98 -6.40 -5.78
CA GLN A 47 -9.50 -7.64 -6.36
C GLN A 47 -8.52 -8.27 -7.35
N CYS A 48 -7.83 -7.45 -8.14
CA CYS A 48 -6.82 -7.93 -9.08
C CYS A 48 -5.56 -8.41 -8.35
N LEU A 49 -5.19 -7.78 -7.22
CA LEU A 49 -4.10 -8.27 -6.37
C LEU A 49 -4.45 -9.62 -5.75
N GLU A 50 -5.67 -9.78 -5.23
CA GLU A 50 -6.16 -11.05 -4.69
C GLU A 50 -6.05 -12.19 -5.71
N ILE A 51 -6.50 -11.95 -6.95
CA ILE A 51 -6.34 -12.92 -8.05
C ILE A 51 -4.88 -13.31 -8.25
N LEU A 52 -3.94 -12.36 -8.20
CA LEU A 52 -2.52 -12.64 -8.36
C LEU A 52 -1.95 -13.46 -7.20
N LEU A 53 -2.36 -13.17 -5.96
CA LEU A 53 -1.91 -13.87 -4.76
C LEU A 53 -2.42 -15.32 -4.72
N LEU A 54 -3.69 -15.53 -5.09
CA LEU A 54 -4.33 -16.85 -5.09
C LEU A 54 -3.89 -17.74 -6.25
N CYS A 55 -3.37 -17.18 -7.34
CA CYS A 55 -3.03 -17.95 -8.54
C CYS A 55 -1.83 -18.91 -8.29
N PRO A 56 -2.01 -20.25 -8.39
CA PRO A 56 -0.93 -21.20 -8.11
C PRO A 56 0.26 -21.07 -9.08
N HIS A 57 -0.02 -20.72 -10.34
CA HIS A 57 1.00 -20.53 -11.36
C HIS A 57 1.80 -19.22 -11.19
N ARG A 58 1.43 -18.36 -10.24
CA ARG A 58 2.07 -17.07 -10.00
C ARG A 58 2.84 -17.01 -8.69
N GLN A 59 3.00 -18.13 -7.98
CA GLN A 59 3.71 -18.14 -6.70
C GLN A 59 5.15 -17.65 -6.82
N GLU A 60 5.84 -17.93 -7.93
CA GLU A 60 7.16 -17.36 -8.19
C GLU A 60 7.14 -15.85 -8.36
N TRP A 61 6.07 -15.28 -8.94
CA TRP A 61 5.88 -13.83 -9.00
C TRP A 61 5.58 -13.25 -7.61
N VAL A 62 4.71 -13.90 -6.83
CA VAL A 62 4.35 -13.46 -5.46
C VAL A 62 5.60 -13.39 -4.56
N LYS A 63 6.50 -14.38 -4.65
CA LYS A 63 7.78 -14.40 -3.91
C LYS A 63 8.71 -13.23 -4.26
N ARG A 64 8.54 -12.59 -5.43
CA ARG A 64 9.33 -11.40 -5.83
C ARG A 64 8.81 -10.11 -5.21
N ILE A 65 7.59 -10.08 -4.68
CA ILE A 65 7.02 -8.87 -4.06
C ILE A 65 7.85 -8.56 -2.80
N LYS A 66 8.54 -7.41 -2.83
CA LYS A 66 9.37 -6.95 -1.71
C LYS A 66 8.63 -6.02 -0.77
N TYR A 67 7.63 -5.32 -1.27
CA TYR A 67 6.87 -4.34 -0.52
C TYR A 67 5.50 -4.13 -1.15
N VAL A 68 4.49 -3.83 -0.33
CA VAL A 68 3.15 -3.43 -0.79
C VAL A 68 2.74 -2.13 -0.12
N ILE A 69 2.10 -1.24 -0.89
CA ILE A 69 1.42 -0.06 -0.36
C ILE A 69 -0.07 -0.28 -0.58
N PHE A 70 -0.80 -0.38 0.51
CA PHE A 70 -2.24 -0.42 0.54
C PHE A 70 -2.75 0.99 0.77
N ASP A 71 -3.42 1.55 -0.23
CA ASP A 71 -4.04 2.85 -0.14
C ASP A 71 -5.54 2.72 0.14
N GLU A 72 -6.12 3.68 0.84
CA GLU A 72 -7.54 3.70 1.21
C GLU A 72 -8.04 2.47 1.98
N VAL A 73 -7.27 2.02 2.98
CA VAL A 73 -7.64 0.87 3.83
C VAL A 73 -8.92 1.11 4.64
N HIS A 74 -9.43 2.34 4.70
CA HIS A 74 -10.75 2.61 5.25
C HIS A 74 -11.90 1.87 4.52
N CYS A 75 -11.66 1.41 3.29
CA CYS A 75 -12.61 0.58 2.55
C CYS A 75 -12.88 -0.80 3.19
N LEU A 76 -12.08 -1.22 4.18
CA LEU A 76 -12.31 -2.46 4.93
C LEU A 76 -13.64 -2.46 5.69
N GLY A 77 -14.18 -1.29 6.06
CA GLY A 77 -15.48 -1.16 6.71
C GLY A 77 -16.67 -1.02 5.76
N GLY A 78 -16.46 -1.12 4.44
CA GLY A 78 -17.50 -0.97 3.42
C GLY A 78 -18.37 -2.22 3.23
N GLU A 79 -19.57 -2.06 2.66
CA GLU A 79 -20.47 -3.19 2.39
C GLU A 79 -20.04 -4.06 1.20
N ILE A 80 -19.25 -3.53 0.27
CA ILE A 80 -18.85 -4.22 -0.97
C ILE A 80 -17.33 -4.22 -1.10
N GLY A 81 -16.72 -5.41 -1.17
CA GLY A 81 -15.29 -5.59 -1.40
C GLY A 81 -14.41 -5.52 -0.15
N ALA A 82 -15.01 -5.45 1.04
CA ALA A 82 -14.30 -5.56 2.32
C ALA A 82 -13.65 -6.93 2.51
N GLU A 83 -14.28 -7.99 2.00
CA GLU A 83 -13.76 -9.35 2.03
C GLU A 83 -12.42 -9.48 1.32
N THR A 84 -12.25 -8.81 0.17
CA THR A 84 -10.98 -8.77 -0.56
C THR A 84 -9.88 -8.13 0.28
N TRP A 85 -10.20 -7.09 1.07
CA TRP A 85 -9.23 -6.45 1.95
C TRP A 85 -8.75 -7.39 3.07
N ASP A 86 -9.67 -8.11 3.71
CA ASP A 86 -9.33 -9.10 4.73
C ASP A 86 -8.41 -10.19 4.15
N HIS A 87 -8.71 -10.67 2.94
CA HIS A 87 -7.93 -11.69 2.26
C HIS A 87 -6.51 -11.21 1.94
N ILE A 88 -6.36 -10.06 1.26
CA ILE A 88 -5.03 -9.59 0.84
C ILE A 88 -4.15 -9.18 2.03
N LEU A 89 -4.73 -8.56 3.07
CA LEU A 89 -4.00 -8.20 4.29
C LEU A 89 -3.58 -9.44 5.08
N SER A 90 -4.41 -10.48 5.07
CA SER A 90 -4.08 -11.76 5.70
C SER A 90 -3.01 -12.54 4.93
N MET A 91 -3.04 -12.54 3.60
CA MET A 91 -2.12 -13.32 2.77
C MET A 91 -0.75 -12.67 2.58
N ILE A 92 -0.62 -11.35 2.74
CA ILE A 92 0.64 -10.66 2.39
C ILE A 92 1.77 -10.97 3.38
N ARG A 93 2.83 -11.58 2.84
CA ARG A 93 4.00 -12.02 3.62
C ARG A 93 5.13 -10.98 3.68
N CYS A 94 5.19 -10.08 2.69
CA CYS A 94 6.20 -9.02 2.67
C CYS A 94 5.83 -7.87 3.63
N PRO A 95 6.79 -6.98 3.96
CA PRO A 95 6.49 -5.70 4.60
C PRO A 95 5.51 -4.89 3.75
N PHE A 96 4.64 -4.11 4.40
CA PHE A 96 3.71 -3.24 3.71
C PHE A 96 3.46 -1.95 4.49
N LEU A 97 2.95 -0.95 3.78
CA LEU A 97 2.40 0.30 4.31
C LEU A 97 0.89 0.30 4.07
N ALA A 98 0.10 0.59 5.10
CA ALA A 98 -1.34 0.76 4.99
C ALA A 98 -1.69 2.23 5.26
N LEU A 99 -2.31 2.88 4.28
CA LEU A 99 -2.71 4.28 4.32
C LEU A 99 -4.23 4.37 4.44
N SER A 100 -4.70 5.30 5.27
CA SER A 100 -6.11 5.53 5.49
C SER A 100 -6.35 6.93 6.03
N ALA A 101 -7.41 7.59 5.55
CA ALA A 101 -7.83 8.91 6.00
C ALA A 101 -8.91 8.88 7.09
N THR A 102 -9.77 7.86 7.13
CA THR A 102 -11.05 7.91 7.88
C THR A 102 -11.35 6.66 8.71
N ILE A 103 -10.36 5.84 9.06
CA ILE A 103 -10.60 4.70 9.96
C ILE A 103 -11.03 5.19 11.34
N SER A 104 -12.21 4.75 11.79
CA SER A 104 -12.78 5.14 13.08
C SER A 104 -12.10 4.47 14.28
N ASN A 105 -11.50 3.29 14.11
CA ASN A 105 -10.85 2.52 15.18
C ASN A 105 -9.50 1.93 14.72
N PRO A 106 -8.46 2.77 14.56
CA PRO A 106 -7.17 2.34 14.05
C PRO A 106 -6.42 1.42 15.02
N GLU A 107 -6.69 1.50 16.32
CA GLU A 107 -6.10 0.64 17.34
C GLU A 107 -6.57 -0.81 17.18
N HIS A 108 -7.86 -1.03 16.95
CA HIS A 108 -8.41 -2.37 16.73
C HIS A 108 -7.89 -2.98 15.44
N LEU A 109 -7.82 -2.21 14.34
CA LEU A 109 -7.21 -2.67 13.10
C LEU A 109 -5.74 -3.05 13.31
N THR A 110 -5.00 -2.22 14.05
CA THR A 110 -3.59 -2.48 14.37
C THR A 110 -3.43 -3.76 15.18
N ALA A 111 -4.29 -4.00 16.17
CA ALA A 111 -4.28 -5.21 16.98
C ALA A 111 -4.60 -6.46 16.14
N TRP A 112 -5.60 -6.36 15.26
CA TRP A 112 -5.92 -7.44 14.31
C TRP A 112 -4.74 -7.73 13.37
N LEU A 113 -4.15 -6.72 12.73
CA LEU A 113 -2.97 -6.88 11.88
C LEU A 113 -1.78 -7.49 12.64
N GLN A 114 -1.59 -7.09 13.90
CA GLN A 114 -0.55 -7.65 14.75
C GLN A 114 -0.79 -9.14 15.03
N SER A 115 -2.04 -9.57 15.19
CA SER A 115 -2.39 -10.98 15.34
C SER A 115 -2.08 -11.79 14.08
N VAL A 116 -2.38 -11.26 12.89
CA VAL A 116 -2.06 -11.87 11.59
C VAL A 116 -0.54 -12.02 11.44
N LYS A 117 0.24 -10.98 11.76
CA LYS A 117 1.71 -11.05 11.69
C LYS A 117 2.29 -12.05 12.69
N ARG A 118 1.69 -12.21 13.87
CA ARG A 118 2.09 -13.23 14.85
C ARG A 118 1.82 -14.64 14.35
N TYR A 119 0.68 -14.89 13.73
CA TYR A 119 0.37 -16.17 13.10
C TYR A 119 1.44 -16.55 12.06
N TRP A 120 1.80 -15.59 11.21
CA TRP A 120 2.83 -15.78 10.19
C TRP A 120 4.22 -16.02 10.78
N GLN A 121 4.57 -15.31 11.84
CA GLN A 121 5.83 -15.54 12.56
C GLN A 121 5.94 -16.99 13.04
N LEU A 122 4.87 -17.52 13.66
CA LEU A 122 4.85 -18.90 14.14
C LEU A 122 4.95 -19.91 13.00
N ASN A 123 4.32 -19.63 11.86
CA ASN A 123 4.40 -20.50 10.68
C ASN A 123 5.81 -20.51 10.07
N ASP A 124 6.43 -19.33 9.92
CA ASP A 124 7.81 -19.21 9.45
C ASP A 124 8.79 -19.94 10.40
N GLU A 125 8.59 -19.83 11.71
CA GLU A 125 9.41 -20.55 12.70
C GLU A 125 9.21 -22.08 12.63
N ARG A 126 8.01 -22.56 12.27
CA ARG A 126 7.75 -23.99 12.02
C ARG A 126 8.45 -24.47 10.77
N GLU A 127 8.26 -23.76 9.65
CA GLU A 127 8.90 -24.08 8.37
C GLU A 127 10.43 -24.16 8.52
N MET A 128 11.04 -23.20 9.23
CA MET A 128 12.49 -23.21 9.50
C MET A 128 12.93 -24.42 10.34
N ARG A 129 12.13 -24.89 11.30
CA ARG A 129 12.44 -26.08 12.09
C ARG A 129 12.36 -27.34 11.21
N ASP A 130 11.30 -27.47 10.43
CA ASP A 130 11.10 -28.63 9.54
C ASP A 130 12.21 -28.71 8.48
N GLU A 131 12.61 -27.57 7.90
CA GLU A 131 13.74 -27.50 6.96
C GLU A 131 15.08 -27.88 7.61
N ALA A 132 15.30 -27.47 8.87
CA ALA A 132 16.51 -27.81 9.61
C ALA A 132 16.60 -29.32 9.92
N GLU A 133 15.50 -29.96 10.29
CA GLU A 133 15.43 -31.40 10.51
C GLU A 133 15.68 -32.21 9.22
N LEU A 134 15.17 -31.72 8.07
CA LEU A 134 15.41 -32.32 6.76
C LEU A 134 16.86 -32.15 6.27
N THR A 135 17.48 -31.00 6.53
CA THR A 135 18.87 -30.71 6.12
C THR A 135 19.92 -31.37 7.01
N GLN A 136 19.62 -31.71 8.27
CA GLN A 136 20.51 -32.57 9.07
C GLN A 136 20.75 -33.95 8.43
N LYS A 137 19.86 -34.41 7.53
CA LYS A 137 20.02 -35.65 6.75
C LYS A 137 20.77 -35.49 5.42
N ARG A 138 21.11 -34.27 4.97
CA ARG A 138 21.80 -34.00 3.69
C ARG A 138 22.93 -32.98 3.87
N THR A 139 24.16 -33.39 3.53
CA THR A 139 25.41 -32.62 3.73
C THR A 139 25.36 -31.15 3.30
N LYS A 140 25.76 -30.29 4.26
CA LYS A 140 26.23 -28.88 4.22
C LYS A 140 25.97 -28.07 2.92
N LYS A 141 24.83 -27.38 2.86
CA LYS A 141 24.62 -26.21 1.97
C LYS A 141 24.94 -24.92 2.76
N LYS A 142 25.66 -23.97 2.15
CA LYS A 142 26.07 -22.70 2.80
C LYS A 142 24.83 -21.90 3.25
N PRO A 143 24.85 -21.26 4.44
CA PRO A 143 23.72 -20.46 4.89
C PRO A 143 23.61 -19.20 4.03
N GLY A 144 22.51 -19.09 3.28
CA GLY A 144 22.12 -17.83 2.63
C GLY A 144 21.83 -16.78 3.70
N LYS A 145 22.09 -15.50 3.40
CA LYS A 145 21.77 -14.38 4.31
C LYS A 145 20.28 -14.42 4.67
N THR A 146 19.96 -14.70 5.93
CA THR A 146 18.59 -14.59 6.43
C THR A 146 18.21 -13.11 6.47
N GLU A 147 17.34 -12.65 5.58
CA GLU A 147 16.74 -11.32 5.68
C GLU A 147 16.04 -11.21 7.05
N ARG A 148 16.39 -10.18 7.83
CA ARG A 148 15.73 -9.90 9.12
C ARG A 148 14.28 -9.53 8.85
N ARG A 149 13.36 -10.46 9.10
CA ARG A 149 11.92 -10.20 9.08
C ARG A 149 11.49 -9.57 10.40
N SER A 150 10.68 -8.51 10.32
CA SER A 150 9.97 -7.96 11.46
C SER A 150 8.48 -8.22 11.28
N TYR A 151 7.83 -8.71 12.33
CA TYR A 151 6.39 -8.98 12.38
C TYR A 151 5.65 -7.92 13.20
N ASN A 152 6.31 -6.80 13.50
CA ASN A 152 5.74 -5.73 14.29
C ASN A 152 4.89 -4.82 13.41
N VAL A 153 3.68 -4.52 13.87
CA VAL A 153 2.80 -3.53 13.27
C VAL A 153 2.94 -2.24 14.05
N ARG A 154 3.14 -1.12 13.34
CA ARG A 154 3.27 0.21 13.93
C ARG A 154 2.12 1.07 13.43
N LEU A 155 1.31 1.57 14.36
CA LEU A 155 0.33 2.60 14.06
C LEU A 155 1.02 3.96 14.07
N VAL A 156 0.80 4.74 13.02
CA VAL A 156 1.23 6.14 12.93
C VAL A 156 -0.02 6.96 12.66
N GLN A 157 -0.40 7.79 13.64
CA GLN A 157 -1.51 8.72 13.52
C GLN A 157 -0.96 10.11 13.22
N TYR A 158 -1.63 10.80 12.30
CA TYR A 158 -1.34 12.19 11.96
C TYR A 158 -2.62 12.98 12.08
N ASP A 159 -2.72 13.77 13.15
CA ASP A 159 -3.98 14.41 13.56
C ASP A 159 -4.27 15.72 12.84
N LYS A 160 -3.37 16.17 11.96
CA LYS A 160 -3.55 17.40 11.18
C LYS A 160 -4.07 17.07 9.80
N ARG A 161 -5.31 17.41 9.49
CA ARG A 161 -5.83 17.24 8.12
C ARG A 161 -5.46 18.47 7.30
N TYR A 162 -5.18 18.28 6.03
CA TYR A 162 -5.01 19.40 5.10
C TYR A 162 -6.26 20.30 5.08
N ASN A 163 -7.45 19.72 5.33
CA ASN A 163 -8.70 20.47 5.45
C ASN A 163 -8.78 21.34 6.71
N ASP A 164 -7.94 21.10 7.72
CA ASP A 164 -7.88 21.93 8.93
C ASP A 164 -6.98 23.16 8.73
N LEU A 165 -6.36 23.32 7.55
CA LEU A 165 -5.61 24.52 7.21
C LEU A 165 -6.56 25.70 7.04
N GLU A 166 -6.52 26.62 8.00
CA GLU A 166 -7.16 27.92 7.89
C GLU A 166 -6.53 28.69 6.72
N LYS A 167 -7.37 29.11 5.78
CA LYS A 167 -6.94 29.94 4.65
C LYS A 167 -7.26 31.38 4.99
N TYR A 168 -6.41 32.30 4.53
CA TYR A 168 -6.60 33.74 4.71
C TYR A 168 -6.45 34.42 3.36
N ILE A 169 -7.29 35.42 3.08
CA ILE A 169 -7.08 36.36 1.97
C ILE A 169 -6.26 37.52 2.50
N CYS A 170 -5.16 37.84 1.82
CA CYS A 170 -4.39 39.04 2.07
C CYS A 170 -4.85 40.13 1.09
N SER A 171 -5.41 41.21 1.62
CA SER A 171 -5.66 42.45 0.87
C SER A 171 -4.59 43.48 1.21
N VAL A 172 -4.06 44.12 0.17
CA VAL A 172 -3.01 45.13 0.27
C VAL A 172 -3.61 46.47 -0.13
N ASN A 173 -3.64 47.42 0.80
CA ASN A 173 -4.08 48.79 0.56
C ASN A 173 -2.93 49.74 0.86
N ASP A 174 -2.36 50.38 -0.17
CA ASP A 174 -1.31 51.42 -0.22
C ASP A 174 -0.09 51.31 0.74
N SER A 175 -0.29 51.07 2.04
CA SER A 175 0.74 50.86 3.06
C SER A 175 0.40 49.82 4.15
N ASP A 176 -0.79 49.21 4.13
CA ASP A 176 -1.24 48.23 5.12
C ASP A 176 -1.68 46.89 4.49
N PHE A 177 -1.46 45.81 5.25
CA PHE A 177 -1.86 44.45 4.92
C PHE A 177 -2.96 44.00 5.88
N THR A 178 -4.09 43.57 5.36
CA THR A 178 -5.14 42.92 6.15
C THR A 178 -5.27 41.46 5.74
N PHE A 179 -5.36 40.58 6.74
CA PHE A 179 -5.60 39.15 6.54
C PHE A 179 -7.01 38.83 7.03
N GLU A 180 -7.88 38.46 6.11
CA GLU A 180 -9.25 38.05 6.43
C GLU A 180 -9.38 36.53 6.32
N HIS A 181 -10.02 35.91 7.31
CA HIS A 181 -10.22 34.46 7.31
C HIS A 181 -11.11 34.05 6.13
N TYR A 182 -10.57 33.16 5.28
CA TYR A 182 -11.25 32.64 4.11
C TYR A 182 -12.11 31.45 4.49
N HIS A 183 -13.40 31.69 4.66
CA HIS A 183 -14.35 30.60 4.85
C HIS A 183 -14.51 29.78 3.55
N PRO A 184 -14.45 28.44 3.57
CA PRO A 184 -14.56 27.60 2.37
C PRO A 184 -15.83 27.85 1.54
N CYS A 185 -16.94 28.26 2.17
CA CYS A 185 -18.17 28.64 1.44
C CYS A 185 -18.06 29.99 0.69
N ALA A 186 -17.07 30.83 0.99
CA ALA A 186 -16.84 32.08 0.25
C ALA A 186 -16.34 31.83 -1.19
N SER A 187 -15.79 30.64 -1.47
CA SER A 187 -15.47 30.18 -2.83
C SER A 187 -16.71 29.89 -3.68
N MET A 188 -17.88 29.71 -3.07
CA MET A 188 -19.14 29.47 -3.78
C MET A 188 -19.81 30.80 -4.13
N THR A 189 -19.11 31.66 -4.86
CA THR A 189 -19.75 32.78 -5.55
C THR A 189 -20.37 32.28 -6.85
N ILE A 190 -21.58 32.75 -7.14
CA ILE A 190 -22.56 32.18 -8.09
C ILE A 190 -22.23 32.52 -9.56
N ASP A 191 -20.98 32.34 -9.99
CA ASP A 191 -20.61 32.63 -11.40
C ASP A 191 -20.51 31.37 -12.28
N HIS A 192 -20.86 30.18 -11.76
CA HIS A 192 -20.81 28.90 -12.48
C HIS A 192 -22.08 28.03 -12.35
N VAL A 193 -23.26 28.62 -12.48
CA VAL A 193 -24.50 27.89 -12.84
C VAL A 193 -25.02 28.40 -14.18
#